data_AF-A0AAV8ZP05-F1
#
_entry.id   AF-A0AAV8ZP05-F1
#
_cell.length_a   1.000
_cell.length_b   1.000
_cell.length_c   1.000
_cell.angle_alpha   90.00
_cell.angle_beta   90.00
_cell.angle_gamma   90.00
#
_symmetry.space_group_name_H-M   'P 1'
#
loop_
_entity.id
_entity.type
_entity.pdbx_description
1 polymer ?
#
loop_
_entity_poly.entity_id
_entity_poly.type
_entity_poly.pdbx_seq_one_letter_code
_entity_poly.pdbx_strand_id
1 'polypeptide(L)'
;MRTALKAQLLKPEMDCYKGHSQIHCMQAIRAGTADVTVLDASDVYTAGLNFDLVPFISEVYNLDEPENYVVAVAKESDPSTELTYLKSKYQGSKVKLITTILTQYLIFLDMT
;
A
#
# COMPACT_ATOMS: atom_id res chain seq x y z
N MET A 1 2.76 -17.38 9.78
CA MET A 1 2.25 -16.41 10.77
C MET A 1 1.24 -17.05 11.73
N ARG A 2 0.12 -17.60 11.24
CA ARG A 2 -0.90 -18.29 12.07
C ARG A 2 -0.35 -19.22 13.16
N THR A 3 0.45 -20.21 12.78
CA THR A 3 1.02 -21.19 13.73
C THR A 3 1.92 -20.54 14.78
N ALA A 4 2.70 -19.54 14.39
CA ALA A 4 3.61 -18.84 15.29
C ALA A 4 2.86 -17.99 16.32
N LEU A 5 1.85 -17.22 15.89
CA LEU A 5 1.02 -16.43 16.82
C LEU A 5 0.20 -17.32 17.75
N LYS A 6 -0.30 -18.45 17.24
CA LYS A 6 -1.01 -19.45 18.05
C LYS A 6 -0.09 -20.07 19.10
N ALA A 7 1.16 -20.37 18.75
CA ALA A 7 2.16 -20.87 19.70
C ALA A 7 2.50 -19.85 20.80
N GLN A 8 2.39 -18.55 20.50
CA GLN A 8 2.54 -17.46 21.48
C GLN A 8 1.25 -17.13 22.24
N LEU A 9 0.18 -17.91 22.08
CA LEU A 9 -1.11 -17.72 22.76
C LEU A 9 -1.76 -16.34 22.50
N LEU A 10 -1.46 -15.71 21.36
CA LEU A 10 -2.07 -14.45 20.97
C LEU A 10 -3.53 -14.68 20.52
N LYS A 11 -4.41 -13.78 20.94
CA LYS A 11 -5.82 -13.74 20.57
C LYS A 11 -6.14 -12.41 19.88
N PRO A 12 -7.07 -12.37 18.91
CA PRO A 12 -7.84 -13.49 18.37
C PRO A 12 -7.00 -14.50 17.56
N GLU A 13 -7.54 -15.71 17.34
CA GLU A 13 -6.87 -16.66 16.44
C GLU A 13 -6.98 -16.16 15.00
N MET A 14 -5.85 -16.08 14.30
CA MET A 14 -5.86 -15.71 12.89
C MET A 14 -6.22 -16.90 12.01
N ASP A 15 -7.12 -16.67 11.05
CA ASP A 15 -7.35 -17.55 9.92
C ASP A 15 -6.99 -16.86 8.60
N CYS A 16 -6.73 -17.66 7.56
CA CYS A 16 -6.26 -17.13 6.27
C CYS A 16 -7.33 -17.34 5.20
N TYR A 17 -7.95 -16.25 4.76
CA TYR A 17 -8.81 -16.24 3.58
C TYR A 17 -7.99 -16.01 2.31
N LYS A 18 -8.25 -16.80 1.26
CA LYS A 18 -7.54 -16.68 -0.02
C LYS A 18 -8.36 -15.88 -1.03
N GLY A 19 -7.98 -14.62 -1.22
CA GLY A 19 -8.46 -13.79 -2.32
C GLY A 19 -7.76 -14.08 -3.65
N HIS A 20 -8.37 -13.67 -4.76
CA HIS A 20 -7.80 -13.79 -6.12
C HIS A 20 -7.23 -12.45 -6.63
N SER A 21 -7.58 -11.35 -5.96
CA SER A 21 -7.12 -9.98 -6.22
C SER A 21 -7.36 -9.12 -4.98
N GLN A 22 -6.75 -7.93 -4.92
CA GLN A 22 -7.03 -6.96 -3.85
C GLN A 22 -8.51 -6.55 -3.83
N ILE A 23 -9.13 -6.37 -5.01
CA ILE A 23 -10.58 -6.11 -5.11
C ILE A 23 -11.40 -7.25 -4.50
N HIS A 24 -11.02 -8.51 -4.75
CA HIS A 24 -11.73 -9.65 -4.17
C HIS A 24 -11.60 -9.66 -2.65
N CYS A 25 -10.43 -9.32 -2.10
CA CYS A 25 -10.25 -9.19 -0.65
C CYS A 25 -11.11 -8.06 -0.07
N MET A 26 -11.19 -6.90 -0.73
CA MET A 26 -12.04 -5.78 -0.28
C MET A 26 -13.54 -6.16 -0.28
N GLN A 27 -13.99 -6.87 -1.31
CA GLN A 27 -15.34 -7.41 -1.39
C GLN A 27 -15.61 -8.44 -0.27
N ALA A 28 -14.64 -9.32 -0.01
CA ALA A 28 -14.75 -10.34 1.03
C ALA A 28 -14.87 -9.71 2.44
N ILE A 29 -14.18 -8.60 2.68
CA ILE A 29 -14.29 -7.84 3.93
C ILE A 29 -15.67 -7.22 4.06
N ARG A 30 -16.12 -6.48 3.05
CA ARG A 30 -17.47 -5.89 3.02
C ARG A 30 -18.59 -6.93 3.16
N ALA A 31 -18.34 -8.17 2.73
CA ALA A 31 -19.28 -9.28 2.86
C ALA A 31 -19.22 -10.00 4.22
N GLY A 32 -18.31 -9.61 5.12
CA GLY A 32 -18.11 -10.25 6.44
C GLY A 32 -17.47 -11.63 6.37
N THR A 33 -16.81 -11.97 5.26
CA THR A 33 -16.13 -13.28 5.06
C THR A 33 -14.63 -13.23 5.33
N ALA A 34 -14.07 -12.03 5.47
CA ALA A 34 -12.72 -11.75 5.91
C ALA A 34 -12.75 -10.49 6.77
N ASP A 35 -11.81 -10.34 7.70
CA ASP A 35 -11.81 -9.17 8.60
C ASP A 35 -10.80 -8.11 8.17
N VAL A 36 -9.68 -8.57 7.61
CA VAL A 36 -8.48 -7.78 7.46
C VAL A 36 -7.76 -8.06 6.14
N THR A 37 -7.36 -7.00 5.45
CA THR A 37 -6.42 -7.07 4.32
C THR A 37 -5.48 -5.88 4.34
N VAL A 38 -4.35 -6.03 3.65
CA VAL A 38 -3.29 -5.03 3.56
C VAL A 38 -3.29 -4.51 2.12
N LEU A 39 -3.47 -3.20 1.95
CA LEU A 39 -3.60 -2.55 0.64
C LEU A 39 -2.53 -1.47 0.42
N ASP A 40 -2.13 -1.29 -0.83
CA ASP A 40 -1.28 -0.19 -1.24
C ASP A 40 -2.04 1.15 -1.23
N ALA A 41 -1.32 2.27 -1.21
CA ALA A 41 -1.90 3.61 -1.12
C ALA A 41 -2.96 3.92 -2.21
N SER A 42 -2.81 3.38 -3.43
CA SER A 42 -3.81 3.54 -4.49
C SER A 42 -5.09 2.74 -4.23
N ASP A 43 -4.95 1.56 -3.65
CA ASP A 43 -6.08 0.66 -3.37
C ASP A 43 -6.85 1.11 -2.14
N VAL A 44 -6.17 1.78 -1.19
CA VAL A 44 -6.78 2.43 -0.02
C VAL A 44 -7.88 3.42 -0.43
N TYR A 45 -7.60 4.23 -1.44
CA TYR A 45 -8.60 5.16 -1.97
C TYR A 45 -9.81 4.41 -2.54
N THR A 46 -9.55 3.34 -3.30
CA THR A 46 -10.60 2.49 -3.88
C THR A 46 -11.41 1.76 -2.80
N ALA A 47 -10.75 1.33 -1.73
CA ALA A 47 -11.32 0.64 -0.57
C ALA A 47 -12.31 1.52 0.18
N GLY A 48 -11.90 2.75 0.53
CA GLY A 48 -12.78 3.69 1.20
C GLY A 48 -13.93 4.15 0.33
N LEU A 49 -13.68 4.41 -0.97
CA LEU A 49 -14.69 4.96 -1.87
C LEU A 49 -15.76 3.94 -2.30
N ASN A 50 -15.36 2.69 -2.59
CA ASN A 50 -16.26 1.69 -3.20
C ASN A 50 -16.66 0.57 -2.24
N PHE A 51 -15.90 0.37 -1.15
CA PHE A 51 -16.10 -0.75 -0.22
C PHE A 51 -16.36 -0.29 1.22
N ASP A 52 -16.41 1.02 1.47
CA ASP A 52 -16.65 1.63 2.79
C ASP A 52 -15.67 1.14 3.88
N LEU A 53 -14.47 0.70 3.46
CA LEU A 53 -13.47 0.18 4.38
C LEU A 53 -12.71 1.31 5.08
N VAL A 54 -12.46 1.15 6.38
CA VAL A 54 -11.71 2.13 7.18
C VAL A 54 -10.30 1.61 7.48
N PRO A 55 -9.24 2.38 7.16
CA PRO A 55 -7.87 1.99 7.51
C PRO A 55 -7.60 2.25 9.00
N PHE A 56 -6.97 1.30 9.69
CA PHE A 56 -6.73 1.39 11.14
C PHE A 56 -5.29 1.07 11.58
N ILE A 57 -4.47 0.41 10.76
CA ILE A 57 -3.02 0.23 10.98
C ILE A 57 -2.30 0.68 9.72
N SER A 58 -1.18 1.38 9.90
CA SER A 58 -0.24 1.75 8.84
C SER A 58 1.10 1.06 9.09
N GLU A 59 1.75 0.64 8.01
CA GLU A 59 3.18 0.35 8.06
C GLU A 59 4.01 1.63 8.22
N VAL A 60 5.10 1.55 8.98
CA VAL A 60 6.04 2.63 9.26
C VAL A 60 7.44 2.14 8.93
N TYR A 61 8.14 2.84 8.04
CA TYR A 61 9.43 2.42 7.49
C TYR A 61 10.54 3.39 7.89
N ASN A 62 11.38 3.03 8.86
CA ASN A 62 12.64 3.70 9.24
C ASN A 62 12.59 5.23 9.47
N LEU A 63 11.39 5.80 9.52
CA LEU A 63 11.08 7.19 9.80
C LEU A 63 10.17 7.17 11.03
N ASP A 64 10.32 8.17 11.91
CA ASP A 64 9.46 8.31 13.09
C ASP A 64 8.00 8.60 12.71
N GLU A 65 7.75 8.97 11.45
CA GLU A 65 6.45 9.28 10.89
C GLU A 65 6.10 8.33 9.73
N PRO A 66 4.80 8.03 9.50
CA PRO A 66 4.34 7.15 8.42
C PRO A 66 4.44 7.78 7.02
N GLU A 67 4.96 9.01 6.93
CA GLU A 67 5.07 9.77 5.69
C GLU A 67 6.25 9.31 4.87
N ASN A 68 6.00 9.06 3.58
CA ASN A 68 6.96 8.48 2.68
C ASN A 68 7.23 9.41 1.50
N TYR A 69 8.51 9.67 1.23
CA TYR A 69 8.90 10.56 0.15
C TYR A 69 8.82 9.87 -1.20
N VAL A 70 8.03 10.43 -2.12
CA VAL A 70 8.05 10.03 -3.53
C VAL A 70 9.23 10.73 -4.20
N VAL A 71 10.18 9.93 -4.70
CA VAL A 71 11.39 10.45 -5.34
C VAL A 71 11.44 10.09 -6.82
N ALA A 72 11.81 11.05 -7.64
CA ALA A 72 12.18 10.81 -9.03
C ALA A 72 13.69 10.61 -9.12
N VAL A 73 14.13 9.48 -9.65
CA VAL A 73 15.56 9.17 -9.79
C VAL A 73 15.96 9.35 -11.25
N ALA A 74 17.00 10.15 -11.47
CA ALA A 74 17.59 10.38 -12.77
C ALA A 74 19.08 10.03 -12.76
N LYS A 75 19.66 9.87 -13.96
CA LYS A 75 21.10 9.62 -14.09
C LYS A 75 21.87 10.92 -13.86
N GLU A 76 22.96 10.84 -13.10
CA GLU A 76 23.87 11.97 -12.86
C GLU A 76 24.38 12.61 -14.17
N SER A 77 24.61 11.80 -15.20
CA SER A 77 25.09 12.26 -16.51
C SER A 77 24.06 13.04 -17.34
N ASP A 78 22.82 13.17 -16.88
CA ASP A 78 21.78 13.94 -17.58
C ASP A 78 21.80 15.39 -17.04
N PRO A 79 22.20 16.38 -17.86
CA PRO A 79 22.21 17.79 -17.43
C PRO A 79 20.81 18.41 -17.37
N SER A 80 19.77 17.69 -17.85
CA SER A 80 18.37 18.13 -17.83
C SER A 80 17.54 17.41 -16.76
N THR A 81 18.05 17.40 -15.54
CA THR A 81 17.46 16.70 -14.38
C THR A 81 16.51 17.54 -13.54
N GLU A 82 16.39 18.85 -13.79
CA GLU A 82 15.39 19.66 -13.08
C GLU A 82 13.98 19.30 -13.52
N LEU A 83 13.07 19.23 -12.54
CA LEU A 83 11.66 18.88 -12.73
C LEU A 83 10.96 19.75 -13.80
N THR A 84 11.35 21.03 -13.88
CA THR A 84 10.79 22.00 -14.83
C THR A 84 11.15 21.68 -16.29
N TYR A 85 12.32 21.09 -16.54
CA TYR A 85 12.77 20.71 -17.90
C TYR A 85 12.20 19.36 -18.37
N LEU A 86 11.63 18.56 -17.46
CA LEU A 86 10.98 17.28 -17.80
C LEU A 86 9.62 17.47 -18.49
N LYS A 87 8.99 18.65 -18.37
CA LYS A 87 7.68 18.94 -18.99
C LYS A 87 7.71 18.89 -20.53
N SER A 88 8.84 19.23 -21.16
CA SER A 88 8.98 19.25 -22.63
C SER A 88 9.69 18.02 -23.20
N LYS A 89 10.20 17.12 -22.35
CA LYS A 89 10.90 15.89 -22.73
C LYS A 89 9.91 14.72 -22.76
N TYR A 90 8.95 14.76 -23.68
CA TYR A 90 8.20 13.55 -24.02
C TYR A 90 9.19 12.53 -24.61
N GLN A 91 9.36 11.40 -23.92
CA GLN A 91 9.83 10.12 -24.47
C GLN A 91 11.34 9.85 -24.59
N GLY A 92 12.25 10.76 -24.16
CA GLY A 92 13.71 10.57 -24.31
C GLY A 92 14.53 10.45 -23.02
N SER A 93 14.08 11.07 -21.93
CA SER A 93 14.81 11.05 -20.65
C SER A 93 14.37 9.82 -19.83
N LYS A 94 15.31 8.93 -19.51
CA LYS A 94 15.06 7.75 -18.67
C LYS A 94 14.94 8.16 -17.20
N VAL A 95 13.98 9.00 -16.87
CA VAL A 95 13.60 9.27 -15.47
C VAL A 95 12.71 8.12 -15.04
N LYS A 96 13.23 7.26 -14.16
CA LYS A 96 12.40 6.26 -13.50
C LYS A 96 11.81 6.94 -12.26
N LEU A 97 10.51 7.17 -12.30
CA LEU A 97 9.75 7.39 -11.07
C LEU A 97 9.80 6.07 -10.30
N ILE A 98 10.60 6.03 -9.24
CA ILE A 98 10.60 4.91 -8.31
C ILE A 98 9.57 5.25 -7.24
N THR A 99 8.30 5.02 -7.54
CA THR A 99 7.21 5.07 -6.56
C THR A 99 7.24 3.87 -5.60
N THR A 100 8.12 2.89 -5.84
CA THR A 100 8.08 1.56 -5.20
C THR A 100 8.78 1.47 -3.84
N ILE A 101 9.50 2.50 -3.35
CA ILE A 101 10.32 2.30 -2.14
C ILE A 101 9.49 2.32 -0.85
N LEU A 102 8.28 2.88 -0.86
CA LEU A 102 7.56 3.14 0.38
C LEU A 102 6.04 3.10 0.22
N THR A 103 5.52 1.98 -0.28
CA THR A 103 4.07 1.74 -0.27
C THR A 103 3.62 1.66 1.18
N GLN A 104 2.88 2.67 1.61
CA GLN A 104 2.16 2.65 2.87
C GLN A 104 1.09 1.57 2.76
N TYR A 105 1.33 0.46 3.43
CA TYR A 105 0.39 -0.62 3.55
C TYR A 105 -0.57 -0.27 4.68
N LEU A 106 -1.85 -0.07 4.33
CA LEU A 106 -2.90 0.20 5.31
C LEU A 106 -3.76 -1.06 5.47
N ILE A 107 -4.00 -1.39 6.74
CA ILE A 107 -4.82 -2.52 7.14
C ILE A 107 -6.24 -2.01 7.37
N PHE A 108 -7.22 -2.69 6.80
CA PHE A 108 -8.64 -2.34 6.90
C PHE A 108 -9.39 -3.30 7.81
N LEU A 109 -10.36 -2.77 8.58
CA LEU A 109 -11.31 -3.54 9.38
C LEU A 109 -12.72 -3.08 9.00
N ASP A 110 -13.65 -4.03 8.89
CA ASP A 110 -15.07 -3.69 8.84
C ASP A 110 -15.53 -3.29 10.25
N MET A 111 -16.23 -2.16 10.36
CA MET A 111 -16.66 -1.57 11.64
C MET A 111 -18.17 -1.71 11.86
N THR A 112 -18.83 -2.63 11.14
CA THR A 112 -20.25 -2.96 11.28
C THR A 112 -20.52 -4.31 11.96
#